data_AF-A0AA89C548-F1
#
_entry.id   AF-A0AA89C548-F1
#
_cell.length_a   1.000
_cell.length_b   1.000
_cell.length_c   1.000
_cell.angle_alpha   90.00
_cell.angle_beta   90.00
_cell.angle_gamma   90.00
#
_symmetry.space_group_name_H-M   'P 1'
#
loop_
_entity.id
_entity.type
_entity.pdbx_description
1 polymer ?
#
loop_
_entity_poly.entity_id
_entity_poly.type
_entity_poly.pdbx_seq_one_letter_code
_entity_poly.pdbx_strand_id
1 'polypeptide(L)'
;MSKILPYVTDKTISRHLGYAGRSLDMGHAKSYYNPARLFFFEKIYITNIGIHLPVGMPCIHDTPQTDWGMSNSMNFSLSDKERSFAERLRADAWRAVKETDARTRNRQNDITKKLGERVYDIAFWKSELNNEVSAMATEIENLKEYRRTLEKALADTANPLHIAEECLMHREKRQGIDLVHDDVERHLIREVDIVKKCQVKMKKVLD
;
A
#
# COMPACT_ATOMS: atom_id res chain seq x y z
N MET A 1 -30.16 23.38 -23.42
CA MET A 1 -29.44 22.87 -22.23
C MET A 1 -30.14 21.62 -21.69
N SER A 2 -29.99 20.50 -22.37
CA SER A 2 -30.49 19.19 -21.92
C SER A 2 -29.36 18.45 -21.19
N LYS A 3 -29.40 18.44 -19.85
CA LYS A 3 -28.48 17.62 -19.05
C LYS A 3 -28.98 16.18 -19.04
N ILE A 4 -28.42 15.40 -19.96
CA ILE A 4 -28.33 13.94 -19.86
C ILE A 4 -27.57 13.64 -18.57
N LEU A 5 -28.24 13.05 -17.57
CA LEU A 5 -27.57 12.54 -16.37
C LEU A 5 -26.81 11.26 -16.76
N PRO A 6 -25.51 11.17 -16.45
CA PRO A 6 -24.66 10.11 -16.92
C PRO A 6 -25.01 8.80 -16.20
N TYR A 7 -25.68 7.91 -16.93
CA TYR A 7 -25.56 6.48 -16.74
C TYR A 7 -24.13 6.09 -17.18
N VAL A 8 -23.14 6.37 -16.33
CA VAL A 8 -21.77 5.86 -16.51
C VAL A 8 -21.62 4.68 -15.57
N THR A 9 -22.00 3.53 -16.13
CA THR A 9 -21.26 2.28 -16.09
C THR A 9 -20.28 2.12 -14.93
N ASP A 10 -20.69 1.40 -13.89
CA ASP A 10 -19.73 0.68 -13.08
C ASP A 10 -20.03 -0.83 -13.10
N LYS A 11 -19.47 -1.50 -14.11
CA LYS A 11 -19.41 -2.97 -14.20
C LYS A 11 -18.41 -3.57 -13.20
N THR A 12 -17.84 -2.80 -12.26
CA THR A 12 -16.91 -3.33 -11.24
C THR A 12 -17.57 -3.69 -9.91
N ILE A 13 -18.84 -3.34 -9.66
CA ILE A 13 -19.57 -3.79 -8.46
C ILE A 13 -20.00 -5.28 -8.56
N SER A 14 -19.69 -5.97 -9.66
CA SER A 14 -19.99 -7.41 -9.85
C SER A 14 -18.79 -8.36 -9.62
N ARG A 15 -17.66 -7.94 -9.02
CA ARG A 15 -16.49 -8.85 -8.83
C ARG A 15 -15.94 -9.03 -7.41
N HIS A 16 -16.59 -8.53 -6.37
CA HIS A 16 -16.17 -8.79 -4.98
C HIS A 16 -17.22 -9.49 -4.10
N LEU A 17 -18.00 -10.40 -4.69
CA LEU A 17 -18.69 -11.48 -3.94
C LEU A 17 -17.98 -12.83 -4.13
N GLY A 18 -16.66 -12.80 -4.25
CA GLY A 18 -15.81 -13.98 -4.13
C GLY A 18 -15.22 -14.02 -2.72
N TYR A 19 -15.55 -15.07 -1.98
CA TYR A 19 -15.22 -15.37 -0.57
C TYR A 19 -16.27 -14.97 0.47
N ALA A 20 -16.72 -15.99 1.20
CA ALA A 20 -17.84 -16.01 2.14
C ALA A 20 -19.23 -15.99 1.47
N GLY A 21 -19.50 -17.04 0.69
CA GLY A 21 -20.87 -17.46 0.38
C GLY A 21 -21.65 -17.67 1.68
N ARG A 22 -22.46 -16.68 2.04
CA ARG A 22 -23.78 -16.94 2.60
C ARG A 22 -24.76 -16.46 1.55
N SER A 23 -25.24 -17.43 0.78
CA SER A 23 -26.53 -17.35 0.09
C SER A 23 -27.46 -16.53 0.97
N LEU A 24 -28.02 -15.44 0.46
CA LEU A 24 -29.26 -14.90 1.01
C LEU A 24 -30.25 -16.06 0.91
N ASP A 25 -30.34 -16.83 1.98
CA ASP A 25 -31.31 -17.88 2.12
C ASP A 25 -32.68 -17.20 2.05
N MET A 26 -33.23 -17.17 0.84
CA MET A 26 -34.64 -16.90 0.55
C MET A 26 -35.49 -18.08 1.04
N GLY A 27 -35.12 -18.70 2.17
CA GLY A 27 -35.76 -19.86 2.79
C GLY A 27 -37.18 -19.58 3.26
N HIS A 28 -37.61 -18.31 3.23
CA HIS A 28 -38.99 -17.91 3.46
C HIS A 28 -39.74 -17.42 2.20
N ALA A 29 -39.09 -17.38 1.03
CA ALA A 29 -39.79 -17.04 -0.22
C ALA A 29 -40.75 -18.15 -0.69
N LYS A 30 -40.71 -19.34 -0.07
CA LYS A 30 -41.75 -20.38 -0.25
C LYS A 30 -43.01 -20.11 0.59
N SER A 31 -42.97 -19.16 1.52
CA SER A 31 -44.12 -18.77 2.35
C SER A 31 -44.92 -17.60 1.78
N TYR A 32 -44.66 -17.17 0.54
CA TYR A 32 -45.58 -16.30 -0.21
C TYR A 32 -46.88 -17.03 -0.64
N TYR A 33 -47.29 -18.04 0.12
CA TYR A 33 -48.60 -18.67 0.00
C TYR A 33 -49.56 -17.92 0.90
N ASN A 34 -50.21 -16.91 0.32
CA ASN A 34 -51.31 -16.22 0.94
C ASN A 34 -52.59 -17.07 0.72
N PRO A 35 -53.19 -17.70 1.74
CA PRO A 35 -54.44 -18.45 1.57
C PRO A 35 -55.62 -17.57 1.15
N ALA A 36 -55.56 -16.25 1.35
CA ALA A 36 -56.53 -15.30 0.80
C ALA A 36 -56.30 -14.99 -0.70
N ARG A 37 -55.11 -15.31 -1.25
CA ARG A 37 -54.84 -15.20 -2.69
C ARG A 37 -55.40 -16.38 -3.47
N LEU A 38 -55.56 -17.55 -2.85
CA LEU A 38 -56.38 -18.64 -3.40
C LEU A 38 -57.86 -18.24 -3.46
N PHE A 39 -58.40 -17.57 -2.45
CA PHE A 39 -59.80 -17.15 -2.48
C PHE A 39 -60.15 -16.10 -3.55
N PHE A 40 -59.18 -15.29 -4.00
CA PHE A 40 -59.45 -14.19 -4.94
C PHE A 40 -58.88 -14.40 -6.36
N PHE A 41 -57.77 -15.13 -6.54
CA PHE A 41 -57.22 -15.40 -7.88
C PHE A 41 -57.65 -16.74 -8.49
N GLU A 42 -58.15 -17.69 -7.69
CA GLU A 42 -58.67 -18.97 -8.20
C GLU A 42 -60.05 -18.83 -8.88
N LYS A 43 -60.72 -17.68 -8.72
CA LYS A 43 -62.03 -17.40 -9.35
C LYS A 43 -62.00 -16.67 -10.69
N ILE A 44 -60.86 -16.18 -11.18
CA ILE A 44 -60.83 -15.40 -12.44
C ILE A 44 -60.02 -16.05 -13.58
N TYR A 45 -59.13 -17.02 -13.33
CA TYR A 45 -58.26 -17.56 -14.39
C TYR A 45 -58.12 -19.10 -14.38
N ILE A 46 -59.24 -19.83 -14.49
CA ILE A 46 -59.20 -21.23 -14.99
C ILE A 46 -60.44 -21.46 -15.88
N THR A 47 -60.41 -20.92 -17.10
CA THR A 47 -61.36 -21.30 -18.18
C THR A 47 -60.67 -21.90 -19.40
N ASN A 48 -59.41 -22.34 -19.30
CA ASN A 48 -58.78 -23.10 -20.38
C ASN A 48 -57.83 -24.16 -19.83
N ILE A 49 -58.35 -25.39 -19.77
CA ILE A 49 -57.73 -26.72 -19.86
C ILE A 49 -58.55 -27.63 -18.95
N GLY A 50 -59.35 -28.49 -19.59
CA GLY A 50 -60.32 -29.35 -18.96
C GLY A 50 -59.69 -30.36 -18.01
N ILE A 51 -60.15 -30.34 -16.77
CA ILE A 51 -60.07 -31.46 -15.83
C ILE A 51 -61.41 -31.50 -15.09
N HIS A 52 -62.03 -32.68 -15.08
CA HIS A 52 -63.35 -33.00 -14.58
C HIS A 52 -63.75 -32.27 -13.28
N LEU A 53 -64.84 -31.50 -13.31
CA LEU A 53 -65.54 -31.10 -12.09
C LEU A 53 -66.21 -32.33 -11.46
N PRO A 54 -66.04 -32.58 -10.14
CA PRO A 54 -66.97 -33.43 -9.44
C PRO A 54 -68.34 -32.74 -9.48
N VAL A 55 -69.30 -33.49 -9.99
CA VAL A 55 -70.72 -33.15 -10.08
C VAL A 55 -71.22 -32.75 -8.70
N GLY A 56 -71.78 -31.55 -8.59
CA GLY A 56 -72.47 -31.08 -7.38
C GLY A 56 -71.58 -30.32 -6.40
N MET A 57 -71.13 -29.12 -6.78
CA MET A 57 -70.84 -28.09 -5.79
C MET A 57 -72.17 -27.35 -5.54
N PRO A 58 -72.83 -27.53 -4.38
CA PRO A 58 -74.11 -26.89 -4.12
C PRO A 58 -73.94 -25.37 -4.17
N CYS A 59 -74.75 -24.73 -5.00
CA CYS A 59 -74.89 -23.28 -4.99
C CYS A 59 -75.41 -22.89 -3.60
N ILE A 60 -74.69 -21.99 -2.92
CA ILE A 60 -75.24 -21.02 -1.95
C ILE A 60 -76.16 -21.67 -0.90
N HIS A 61 -75.61 -22.46 0.02
CA HIS A 61 -76.27 -22.76 1.30
C HIS A 61 -75.36 -22.27 2.42
N ASP A 62 -75.66 -21.05 2.87
CA ASP A 62 -75.33 -20.43 4.15
C ASP A 62 -74.18 -21.11 4.92
N THR A 63 -72.93 -20.74 4.61
CA THR A 63 -71.95 -20.68 5.71
C THR A 63 -72.57 -19.79 6.78
N PRO A 64 -72.76 -20.28 8.02
CA PRO A 64 -73.33 -19.45 9.08
C PRO A 64 -72.60 -18.10 9.10
N GLN A 65 -73.33 -16.98 9.24
CA GLN A 65 -72.71 -15.64 9.23
C GLN A 65 -71.49 -15.54 10.16
N THR A 66 -71.48 -16.35 11.22
CA THR A 66 -70.39 -16.53 12.19
C THR A 66 -69.11 -17.08 11.57
N ASP A 67 -69.17 -18.10 10.72
CA ASP A 67 -68.00 -18.79 10.18
C ASP A 67 -67.29 -17.95 9.11
N TRP A 68 -68.08 -17.28 8.25
CA TRP A 68 -67.54 -16.31 7.29
C TRP A 68 -66.89 -15.12 8.01
N GLY A 69 -67.54 -14.61 9.06
CA GLY A 69 -67.02 -13.50 9.88
C GLY A 69 -65.70 -13.86 10.58
N MET A 70 -65.61 -15.07 11.16
CA MET A 70 -64.40 -15.57 11.81
C MET A 70 -63.25 -15.78 10.82
N SER A 71 -63.52 -16.37 9.65
CA SER A 71 -62.51 -16.54 8.61
C SER A 71 -61.99 -15.20 8.07
N ASN A 72 -62.89 -14.24 7.82
CA ASN A 72 -62.49 -12.92 7.33
C ASN A 72 -61.68 -12.15 8.39
N SER A 73 -62.09 -12.22 9.67
CA SER A 73 -61.35 -11.64 10.80
C SER A 73 -59.94 -12.22 10.92
N MET A 74 -59.79 -13.54 10.79
CA MET A 74 -58.49 -14.21 10.80
C MET A 74 -57.62 -13.78 9.61
N ASN A 75 -58.20 -13.70 8.40
CA ASN A 75 -57.49 -13.24 7.20
C ASN A 75 -57.00 -11.78 7.33
N PHE A 76 -57.81 -10.90 7.92
CA PHE A 76 -57.38 -9.53 8.22
C PHE A 76 -56.22 -9.51 9.23
N SER A 77 -56.32 -10.26 10.33
CA SER A 77 -55.24 -10.34 11.33
C SER A 77 -53.93 -10.86 10.75
N LEU A 78 -53.99 -11.89 9.89
CA LEU A 78 -52.82 -12.42 9.19
C LEU A 78 -52.25 -11.40 8.21
N SER A 79 -53.09 -10.74 7.42
CA SER A 79 -52.67 -9.71 6.46
C SER A 79 -51.97 -8.54 7.16
N ASP A 80 -52.47 -8.11 8.33
CA ASP A 80 -51.86 -7.05 9.13
C ASP A 80 -50.49 -7.46 9.70
N LYS A 81 -50.36 -8.72 10.16
CA LYS A 81 -49.07 -9.27 10.60
C LYS A 81 -48.06 -9.33 9.47
N GLU A 82 -48.45 -9.82 8.30
CA GLU A 82 -47.61 -9.90 7.11
C GLU A 82 -47.19 -8.51 6.62
N ARG A 83 -48.13 -7.56 6.59
CA ARG A 83 -47.82 -6.17 6.26
C ARG A 83 -46.80 -5.58 7.22
N SER A 84 -47.03 -5.72 8.52
CA SER A 84 -46.12 -5.23 9.56
C SER A 84 -44.74 -5.86 9.46
N PHE A 85 -44.66 -7.17 9.17
CA PHE A 85 -43.41 -7.87 8.95
C PHE A 85 -42.67 -7.35 7.71
N ALA A 86 -43.37 -7.19 6.58
CA ALA A 86 -42.79 -6.66 5.36
C ALA A 86 -42.32 -5.21 5.49
N GLU A 87 -43.01 -4.39 6.29
CA GLU A 87 -42.58 -3.02 6.62
C GLU A 87 -41.27 -3.03 7.44
N ARG A 88 -41.18 -3.87 8.48
CA ARG A 88 -39.93 -4.05 9.25
C ARG A 88 -38.78 -4.55 8.38
N LEU A 89 -39.02 -5.56 7.55
CA LEU A 89 -38.01 -6.12 6.65
C LEU A 89 -37.47 -5.06 5.68
N ARG A 90 -38.33 -4.21 5.12
CA ARG A 90 -37.89 -3.09 4.26
C ARG A 90 -37.06 -2.07 5.04
N ALA A 91 -37.46 -1.75 6.27
CA ALA A 91 -36.72 -0.82 7.13
C ALA A 91 -35.32 -1.36 7.48
N ASP A 92 -35.23 -2.66 7.81
CA ASP A 92 -33.97 -3.32 8.11
C ASP A 92 -33.07 -3.43 6.88
N ALA A 93 -33.64 -3.76 5.71
CA ALA A 93 -32.91 -3.76 4.45
C ALA A 93 -32.33 -2.37 4.14
N TRP A 94 -33.13 -1.32 4.28
CA TRP A 94 -32.66 0.07 4.10
C TRP A 94 -31.56 0.46 5.09
N ARG A 95 -31.66 0.02 6.34
CA ARG A 95 -30.62 0.26 7.36
C ARG A 95 -29.32 -0.44 6.97
N ALA A 96 -29.39 -1.71 6.58
CA ALA A 96 -28.23 -2.50 6.15
C ALA A 96 -27.54 -1.88 4.94
N VAL A 97 -28.30 -1.37 3.96
CA VAL A 97 -27.76 -0.65 2.79
C VAL A 97 -27.02 0.61 3.24
N LYS A 98 -27.65 1.47 4.06
CA LYS A 98 -27.02 2.71 4.54
C LYS A 98 -25.76 2.45 5.36
N GLU A 99 -25.80 1.45 6.25
CA GLU A 99 -24.64 1.10 7.06
C GLU A 99 -23.49 0.56 6.20
N THR A 100 -23.80 -0.27 5.20
CA THR A 100 -22.80 -0.80 4.27
C THR A 100 -22.18 0.29 3.42
N ASP A 101 -22.99 1.22 2.91
CA ASP A 101 -22.51 2.38 2.16
C ASP A 101 -21.58 3.26 3.01
N ALA A 102 -22.01 3.62 4.22
CA ALA A 102 -21.20 4.42 5.14
C ALA A 102 -19.87 3.74 5.51
N ARG A 103 -19.90 2.44 5.84
CA ARG A 103 -18.68 1.67 6.13
C ARG A 103 -17.75 1.63 4.93
N THR A 104 -18.28 1.39 3.73
CA THR A 104 -17.48 1.29 2.50
C THR A 104 -16.83 2.63 2.18
N ARG A 105 -17.58 3.72 2.28
CA ARG A 105 -17.07 5.07 2.04
C ARG A 105 -15.99 5.46 3.04
N ASN A 106 -16.20 5.19 4.33
CA ASN A 106 -15.19 5.47 5.36
C ASN A 106 -13.92 4.64 5.13
N ARG A 107 -14.07 3.33 4.87
CA ARG A 107 -12.96 2.43 4.56
C ARG A 107 -12.18 2.92 3.34
N GLN A 108 -12.87 3.33 2.28
CA GLN A 108 -12.23 3.84 1.07
C GLN A 108 -11.44 5.11 1.35
N ASN A 109 -12.02 6.07 2.08
CA ASN A 109 -11.32 7.30 2.48
C ASN A 109 -10.07 7.01 3.31
N ASP A 110 -10.19 6.13 4.31
CA ASP A 110 -9.08 5.75 5.18
C ASP A 110 -7.94 5.09 4.39
N ILE A 111 -8.27 4.15 3.50
CA ILE A 111 -7.28 3.46 2.67
C ILE A 111 -6.63 4.43 1.67
N THR A 112 -7.42 5.29 1.02
CA THR A 112 -6.89 6.29 0.08
C THR A 112 -5.93 7.25 0.79
N LYS A 113 -6.26 7.70 2.01
CA LYS A 113 -5.37 8.53 2.82
C LYS A 113 -4.06 7.81 3.15
N LYS A 114 -4.13 6.59 3.70
CA LYS A 114 -2.95 5.78 4.04
C LYS A 114 -2.08 5.47 2.83
N LEU A 115 -2.70 5.24 1.67
CA LEU A 115 -1.96 5.03 0.43
C LEU A 115 -1.20 6.30 0.01
N GLY A 116 -1.84 7.47 0.12
CA GLY A 116 -1.19 8.75 -0.12
C GLY A 116 0.01 8.99 0.79
N GLU A 117 -0.14 8.74 2.09
CA GLU A 117 0.95 8.81 3.08
C GLU A 117 2.11 7.88 2.68
N ARG A 118 1.83 6.61 2.35
CA ARG A 118 2.86 5.67 1.92
C ARG A 118 3.58 6.08 0.64
N VAL A 119 2.86 6.64 -0.33
CA VAL A 119 3.46 7.14 -1.57
C VAL A 119 4.41 8.30 -1.26
N TYR A 120 3.99 9.20 -0.39
CA TYR A 120 4.83 10.30 0.08
C TYR A 120 6.09 9.80 0.78
N ASP A 121 5.94 8.88 1.76
CA ASP A 121 7.08 8.33 2.51
C ASP A 121 8.08 7.64 1.59
N ILE A 122 7.60 6.82 0.64
CA ILE A 122 8.46 6.13 -0.33
C ILE A 122 9.19 7.15 -1.22
N ALA A 123 8.50 8.19 -1.69
CA ALA A 123 9.11 9.22 -2.52
C ALA A 123 10.17 10.01 -1.73
N PHE A 124 9.88 10.35 -0.48
CA PHE A 124 10.79 11.03 0.43
C PHE A 124 12.06 10.21 0.66
N TRP A 125 11.92 8.96 1.11
CA TRP A 125 13.08 8.10 1.38
C TRP A 125 13.88 7.76 0.13
N LYS A 126 13.23 7.62 -1.03
CA LYS A 126 13.93 7.49 -2.30
C LYS A 126 14.78 8.73 -2.61
N SER A 127 14.25 9.93 -2.36
CA SER A 127 15.00 11.17 -2.55
C SER A 127 16.20 11.23 -1.62
N GLU A 128 16.03 10.92 -0.33
CA GLU A 128 17.11 10.91 0.64
C GLU A 128 18.21 9.90 0.28
N LEU A 129 17.83 8.68 -0.12
CA LEU A 129 18.81 7.69 -0.58
C LEU A 129 19.59 8.14 -1.81
N ASN A 130 18.94 8.81 -2.78
CA ASN A 130 19.64 9.34 -3.94
C ASN A 130 20.60 10.47 -3.56
N ASN A 131 20.22 11.33 -2.62
CA ASN A 131 21.06 12.40 -2.10
C ASN A 131 22.32 11.81 -1.43
N GLU A 132 22.14 10.83 -0.55
CA GLU A 132 23.24 10.14 0.13
C GLU A 132 24.17 9.40 -0.85
N VAL A 133 23.61 8.73 -1.86
CA VAL A 133 24.41 8.09 -2.91
C VAL A 133 25.25 9.11 -3.68
N SER A 134 24.68 10.28 -4.02
CA SER A 134 25.42 11.35 -4.68
C SER A 134 26.50 11.95 -3.79
N ALA A 135 26.22 12.12 -2.50
CA ALA A 135 27.19 12.63 -1.52
C ALA A 135 28.36 11.65 -1.35
N MET A 136 28.09 10.35 -1.19
CA MET A 136 29.12 9.32 -1.11
C MET A 136 29.95 9.24 -2.39
N ALA A 137 29.33 9.34 -3.58
CA ALA A 137 30.08 9.35 -4.83
C ALA A 137 31.04 10.55 -4.92
N THR A 138 30.59 11.73 -4.47
CA THR A 138 31.44 12.92 -4.40
C THR A 138 32.59 12.72 -3.43
N GLU A 139 32.33 12.14 -2.26
CA GLU A 139 33.36 11.88 -1.26
C GLU A 139 34.39 10.84 -1.72
N ILE A 140 33.95 9.80 -2.45
CA ILE A 140 34.85 8.83 -3.07
C ILE A 140 35.80 9.53 -4.05
N GLU A 141 35.30 10.44 -4.88
CA GLU A 141 36.15 11.18 -5.82
C GLU A 141 37.12 12.13 -5.09
N ASN A 142 36.66 12.81 -4.02
CA ASN A 142 37.53 13.62 -3.18
C ASN A 142 38.67 12.79 -2.56
N LEU A 143 38.34 11.63 -1.98
CA LEU A 143 39.32 10.73 -1.38
C LEU A 143 40.30 10.15 -2.41
N LYS A 144 39.84 9.83 -3.61
CA LYS A 144 40.73 9.43 -4.73
C LYS A 144 41.69 10.55 -5.09
N GLU A 145 41.22 11.79 -5.16
CA GLU A 145 42.05 12.94 -5.47
C GLU A 145 43.07 13.23 -4.35
N TYR A 146 42.66 13.12 -3.09
CA TYR A 146 43.58 13.22 -1.95
C TYR A 146 44.64 12.12 -1.98
N ARG A 147 44.24 10.87 -2.26
CA ARG A 147 45.18 9.76 -2.42
C ARG A 147 46.19 10.05 -3.53
N ARG A 148 45.73 10.47 -4.72
CA ARG A 148 46.59 10.83 -5.85
C ARG A 148 47.55 11.95 -5.51
N THR A 149 47.08 12.98 -4.83
CA THR A 149 47.90 14.11 -4.38
C THR A 149 48.95 13.67 -3.37
N LEU A 150 48.60 12.79 -2.44
CA LEU A 150 49.52 12.25 -1.44
C LEU A 150 50.58 11.32 -2.07
N GLU A 151 50.20 10.47 -3.01
CA GLU A 151 51.12 9.63 -3.80
C GLU A 151 52.11 10.50 -4.58
N LYS A 152 51.63 11.57 -5.21
CA LYS A 152 52.49 12.55 -5.90
C LYS A 152 53.43 13.25 -4.92
N ALA A 153 52.93 13.77 -3.80
CA ALA A 153 53.76 14.43 -2.80
C ALA A 153 54.84 13.49 -2.24
N LEU A 154 54.52 12.21 -2.04
CA LEU A 154 55.48 11.19 -1.66
C LEU A 154 56.56 11.02 -2.73
N ALA A 155 56.18 10.91 -4.01
CA ALA A 155 57.13 10.80 -5.12
C ALA A 155 58.03 12.04 -5.24
N ASP A 156 57.47 13.24 -5.07
CA ASP A 156 58.19 14.51 -5.14
C ASP A 156 59.29 14.63 -4.06
N THR A 157 59.19 13.88 -2.94
CA THR A 157 60.25 13.82 -1.92
C THR A 157 61.47 12.96 -2.30
N ALA A 158 61.38 12.13 -3.34
CA ALA A 158 62.47 11.23 -3.72
C ALA A 158 63.72 11.99 -4.21
N ASN A 159 63.52 13.03 -5.03
CA ASN A 159 64.61 13.84 -5.57
C ASN A 159 65.38 14.64 -4.49
N PRO A 160 64.73 15.44 -3.62
CA PRO A 160 65.46 16.16 -2.57
C PRO A 160 66.15 15.21 -1.59
N LEU A 161 65.57 14.05 -1.29
CA LEU A 161 66.24 13.02 -0.49
C LEU A 161 67.54 12.54 -1.16
N HIS A 162 67.47 12.22 -2.45
CA HIS A 162 68.62 11.76 -3.22
C HIS A 162 69.74 12.81 -3.24
N ILE A 163 69.41 14.08 -3.49
CA ILE A 163 70.38 15.18 -3.50
C ILE A 163 71.04 15.34 -2.12
N ALA A 164 70.26 15.30 -1.03
CA ALA A 164 70.79 15.43 0.32
C ALA A 164 71.73 14.25 0.69
N GLU A 165 71.37 13.03 0.29
CA GLU A 165 72.21 11.83 0.47
C GLU A 165 73.50 11.90 -0.38
N GLU A 166 73.43 12.38 -1.62
CA GLU A 166 74.61 12.58 -2.48
C GLU A 166 75.54 13.66 -1.90
N CYS A 167 74.99 14.76 -1.38
CA CYS A 167 75.76 15.80 -0.71
C CYS A 167 76.51 15.26 0.52
N LEU A 168 75.87 14.39 1.31
CA LEU A 168 76.53 13.70 2.42
C LEU A 168 77.65 12.78 1.93
N MET A 169 77.40 11.96 0.90
CA MET A 169 78.43 11.08 0.34
C MET A 169 79.66 11.85 -0.18
N HIS A 170 79.47 13.03 -0.77
CA HIS A 170 80.60 13.87 -1.17
C HIS A 170 81.39 14.40 0.03
N ARG A 171 80.70 14.76 1.12
CA ARG A 171 81.33 15.24 2.35
C ARG A 171 82.11 14.14 3.08
N GLU A 172 81.62 12.91 3.06
CA GLU A 172 82.31 11.73 3.62
C GLU A 172 83.61 11.38 2.87
N LYS A 173 83.75 11.82 1.61
CA LYS A 173 84.98 11.62 0.81
C LYS A 173 86.09 12.63 1.11
N ARG A 174 85.84 13.64 1.95
CA ARG A 174 86.88 14.60 2.36
C ARG A 174 88.01 13.89 3.12
N GLN A 175 89.24 14.39 3.00
CA GLN A 175 90.43 13.76 3.59
C GLN A 175 91.28 14.77 4.36
N GLY A 176 92.09 14.27 5.29
CA GLY A 176 93.03 15.10 6.07
C GLY A 176 92.30 16.11 6.96
N ILE A 177 92.75 17.36 6.93
CA ILE A 177 92.21 18.44 7.76
C ILE A 177 90.77 18.83 7.38
N ASP A 178 90.31 18.48 6.18
CA ASP A 178 88.97 18.81 5.68
C ASP A 178 87.90 17.80 6.13
N LEU A 179 88.30 16.67 6.73
CA LEU A 179 87.39 15.69 7.30
C LEU A 179 86.87 16.18 8.65
N VAL A 180 85.85 17.05 8.60
CA VAL A 180 85.26 17.69 9.79
C VAL A 180 83.73 17.63 9.72
N HIS A 181 83.10 17.30 10.84
CA HIS A 181 81.64 17.38 11.03
C HIS A 181 81.17 18.83 11.21
N ASP A 182 81.12 19.55 10.09
CA ASP A 182 80.71 20.95 10.08
C ASP A 182 79.19 21.14 10.23
N ASP A 183 78.78 22.39 10.32
CA ASP A 183 77.36 22.73 10.41
C ASP A 183 76.56 22.20 9.22
N VAL A 184 77.12 22.24 8.01
CA VAL A 184 76.39 21.82 6.81
C VAL A 184 76.10 20.33 6.85
N GLU A 185 77.07 19.50 7.24
CA GLU A 185 76.88 18.06 7.42
C GLU A 185 75.78 17.75 8.45
N ARG A 186 75.79 18.45 9.60
CA ARG A 186 74.73 18.30 10.62
C ARG A 186 73.35 18.66 10.10
N HIS A 187 73.25 19.69 9.26
CA HIS A 187 71.98 20.08 8.66
C HIS A 187 71.51 19.08 7.59
N LEU A 188 72.40 18.56 6.76
CA LEU A 188 72.09 17.54 5.76
C LEU A 188 71.60 16.23 6.40
N ILE A 189 72.24 15.76 7.47
CA ILE A 189 71.76 14.59 8.22
C ILE A 189 70.33 14.82 8.73
N ARG A 190 70.08 16.01 9.31
CA ARG A 190 68.75 16.37 9.80
C ARG A 190 67.72 16.43 8.67
N GLU A 191 68.09 16.96 7.51
CA GLU A 191 67.23 17.03 6.33
C GLU A 191 66.82 15.63 5.85
N VAL A 192 67.79 14.72 5.69
CA VAL A 192 67.54 13.31 5.34
C VAL A 192 66.59 12.65 6.33
N ASP A 193 66.82 12.83 7.64
CA ASP A 193 65.97 12.29 8.69
C ASP A 193 64.53 12.82 8.62
N ILE A 194 64.36 14.13 8.40
CA ILE A 194 63.04 14.76 8.29
C ILE A 194 62.31 14.23 7.06
N VAL A 195 62.96 14.19 5.90
CA VAL A 195 62.35 13.70 4.66
C VAL A 195 61.93 12.24 4.80
N LYS A 196 62.79 11.38 5.36
CA LYS A 196 62.45 9.96 5.64
C LYS A 196 61.27 9.83 6.60
N LYS A 197 61.22 10.63 7.68
CA LYS A 197 60.07 10.65 8.61
C LYS A 197 58.78 11.07 7.92
N CYS A 198 58.82 12.06 7.04
CA CYS A 198 57.68 12.48 6.24
C CYS A 198 57.22 11.36 5.30
N GLN A 199 58.15 10.69 4.60
CA GLN A 199 57.82 9.55 3.74
C GLN A 199 57.13 8.41 4.50
N VAL A 200 57.62 8.06 5.69
CA VAL A 200 56.99 7.04 6.53
C VAL A 200 55.56 7.43 6.91
N LYS A 201 55.34 8.68 7.30
CA LYS A 201 53.99 9.18 7.63
C LYS A 201 53.05 9.13 6.42
N MET A 202 53.51 9.57 5.25
CA MET A 202 52.70 9.55 4.03
C MET A 202 52.36 8.13 3.59
N LYS A 203 53.33 7.20 3.64
CA LYS A 203 53.10 5.77 3.34
C LYS A 203 52.06 5.16 4.28
N LYS A 204 52.16 5.42 5.58
CA LYS A 204 51.18 4.93 6.58
C LYS A 204 49.74 5.41 6.31
N VAL A 205 49.56 6.57 5.70
CA VAL A 205 48.23 7.10 5.36
C VAL A 205 47.71 6.52 4.04
N LEU A 206 48.60 6.00 3.18
CA LEU A 206 48.24 5.35 1.91
C LEU A 206 47.93 3.85 2.04
N ASP A 207 48.46 3.21 3.10
CA ASP A 207 48.20 1.82 3.50
C ASP A 207 46.80 1.64 4.12
#